data_AF-A0A0A0M490-F1
#
_entry.id   AF-A0A0A0M490-F1
#
_cell.length_a   1.000
_cell.length_b   1.000
_cell.length_c   1.000
_cell.angle_alpha   90.00
_cell.angle_beta   90.00
_cell.angle_gamma   90.00
#
_symmetry.space_group_name_H-M   'P 1'
#
loop_
_entity.id
_entity.type
_entity.pdbx_description
1 polymer ?
#
loop_
_entity_poly.entity_id
_entity_poly.type
_entity_poly.pdbx_seq_one_letter_code
_entity_poly.pdbx_strand_id
1 'polypeptide(L)'
;MNQEIEPGYMVFVADGEMGVAAVREVRDDGLVINVQNGGDFRIPRSAVRDVHEKKVVLDLQELPAEVCEALNHAHDAEYRRYRTDPEAGTPKAVD
;
A
#
# COMPACT_ATOMS: atom_id res chain seq x y z
N MET A 1 17.76 -7.49 13.94
CA MET A 1 17.05 -6.42 14.68
C MET A 1 15.59 -6.53 14.28
N ASN A 2 14.72 -7.06 15.14
CA ASN A 2 13.28 -7.08 14.88
C ASN A 2 12.76 -5.69 15.23
N GLN A 3 12.54 -4.82 14.25
CA GLN A 3 11.93 -3.52 14.53
C GLN A 3 10.48 -3.77 14.96
N GLU A 4 10.07 -3.16 16.08
CA GLU A 4 8.71 -3.25 16.56
C GLU A 4 7.80 -2.47 15.59
N ILE A 5 6.78 -3.14 15.06
CA ILE A 5 5.77 -2.52 14.21
C ILE A 5 4.79 -1.83 15.15
N GLU A 6 4.42 -0.59 14.83
CA GLU A 6 3.47 0.18 15.62
C GLU A 6 2.27 0.63 14.76
N PRO A 7 1.10 0.86 15.38
CA PRO A 7 -0.01 1.54 14.71
C PRO A 7 0.43 2.89 14.11
N GLY A 8 -0.01 3.17 12.89
CA GLY A 8 0.37 4.36 12.13
C GLY A 8 1.59 4.18 11.20
N TYR A 9 2.26 3.03 11.22
CA TYR A 9 3.30 2.74 10.23
C TYR A 9 2.68 2.62 8.82
N MET A 10 3.38 3.15 7.83
CA MET A 10 2.97 3.04 6.42
C MET A 10 3.27 1.64 5.90
N VAL A 11 2.37 1.09 5.09
CA VAL A 11 2.48 -0.25 4.53
C VAL A 11 2.68 -0.13 3.02
N PHE A 12 3.64 -0.87 2.48
CA PHE A 12 4.01 -0.93 1.07
C PHE A 12 4.05 -2.38 0.60
N VAL A 13 3.77 -2.62 -0.68
CA VAL A 13 3.92 -3.95 -1.30
C VAL A 13 5.21 -4.02 -2.10
N ALA A 14 5.91 -5.15 -2.01
CA ALA A 14 7.26 -5.32 -2.58
C ALA A 14 7.33 -5.34 -4.12
N ASP A 15 6.20 -5.59 -4.82
CA ASP A 15 6.16 -5.84 -6.27
C ASP A 15 5.93 -4.58 -7.14
N GLY A 16 6.14 -3.39 -6.57
CA GLY A 16 6.64 -2.27 -7.39
C GLY A 16 5.79 -1.00 -7.49
N GLU A 17 4.48 -0.99 -7.26
CA GLU A 17 3.68 0.24 -7.45
C GLU A 17 2.61 0.39 -6.36
N MET A 18 2.99 1.11 -5.30
CA MET A 18 2.13 1.75 -4.28
C MET A 18 0.71 1.19 -4.09
N GLY A 19 0.56 0.33 -3.07
CA GLY A 19 -0.69 0.20 -2.32
C GLY A 19 -0.54 0.97 -1.00
N VAL A 20 -1.24 2.10 -0.83
CA VAL A 20 -1.17 2.92 0.39
C VAL A 20 -2.07 2.29 1.45
N ALA A 21 -1.45 1.65 2.43
CA ALA A 21 -2.12 1.21 3.64
C ALA A 21 -1.38 1.69 4.88
N ALA A 22 -2.06 1.62 6.04
CA ALA A 22 -1.45 1.94 7.33
C ALA A 22 -1.75 0.83 8.33
N VAL A 23 -0.79 0.55 9.22
CA VAL A 23 -1.02 -0.37 10.34
C VAL A 23 -2.05 0.26 11.28
N ARG A 24 -3.16 -0.44 11.52
CA ARG A 24 -4.23 -0.04 12.43
C ARG A 24 -4.07 -0.64 13.81
N GLU A 25 -3.68 -1.91 13.86
CA GLU A 25 -3.51 -2.68 15.09
C GLU A 25 -2.42 -3.74 14.88
N VAL A 26 -1.64 -4.00 15.93
CA VAL A 26 -0.65 -5.08 15.95
C VAL A 26 -1.15 -6.16 16.89
N ARG A 27 -1.16 -7.40 16.41
CA ARG A 27 -1.63 -8.57 17.16
C ARG A 27 -0.50 -9.59 17.30
N ASP A 28 -0.69 -10.53 18.23
CA ASP A 28 0.24 -11.65 18.39
C ASP A 28 0.29 -12.53 17.13
N ASP A 29 -0.84 -12.73 16.45
CA ASP A 29 -0.97 -13.59 15.26
C ASP A 29 -0.79 -12.86 13.91
N GLY A 30 -0.69 -11.52 13.92
CA GLY A 30 -0.61 -10.76 12.67
C GLY A 30 -0.78 -9.25 12.84
N LEU A 31 -1.22 -8.61 11.77
CA LEU A 31 -1.43 -7.17 11.70
C LEU A 31 -2.82 -6.89 11.15
N VAL A 32 -3.43 -5.81 11.63
CA VAL A 32 -4.58 -5.20 10.96
C VAL A 32 -4.07 -4.00 10.19
N ILE A 33 -4.30 -3.98 8.88
CA ILE A 33 -3.96 -2.85 8.01
C ILE A 33 -5.25 -2.19 7.53
N ASN A 34 -5.23 -0.87 7.42
CA ASN A 34 -6.29 -0.11 6.74
C ASN A 34 -5.81 0.22 5.33
N VAL A 35 -6.50 -0.31 4.33
CA VAL A 35 -6.28 0.01 2.91
C VAL A 35 -7.19 1.19 2.55
N GLN A 36 -6.62 2.25 1.97
CA GLN A 36 -7.40 3.41 1.56
C GLN A 36 -8.51 2.99 0.58
N ASN A 37 -9.77 3.36 0.88
CA ASN A 37 -10.95 2.96 0.11
C ASN A 37 -11.24 1.44 0.05
N GLY A 38 -10.45 0.61 0.74
CA GLY A 38 -10.63 -0.85 0.83
C GLY A 38 -11.09 -1.33 2.21
N GLY A 39 -10.81 -0.57 3.28
CA GLY A 39 -11.20 -0.93 4.64
C GLY A 39 -10.08 -1.64 5.43
N ASP A 40 -10.46 -2.30 6.52
CA ASP A 40 -9.53 -2.96 7.43
C ASP A 40 -9.39 -4.46 7.09
N PHE A 41 -8.15 -4.93 6.95
CA PHE A 41 -7.82 -6.32 6.64
C PHE A 41 -6.84 -6.90 7.64
N ARG A 42 -7.00 -8.19 7.95
CA ARG A 42 -6.04 -8.95 8.74
C ARG A 42 -5.04 -9.62 7.82
N ILE A 43 -3.77 -9.42 8.10
CA ILE A 43 -2.67 -10.07 7.39
C ILE A 43 -1.83 -10.89 8.36
N PRO A 44 -1.34 -12.07 7.93
CA PRO A 44 -0.45 -12.86 8.75
C PRO A 44 0.90 -12.14 8.90
N ARG A 45 1.59 -12.41 10.01
CA ARG A 45 2.94 -11.86 10.21
C ARG A 45 3.95 -12.40 9.18
N SER A 46 3.68 -13.55 8.56
CA SER A 46 4.48 -14.10 7.45
C SER A 46 4.42 -13.24 6.19
N ALA A 47 3.35 -12.45 6.01
CA ALA A 47 3.25 -11.51 4.90
C ALA A 47 4.17 -10.29 5.07
N VAL A 48 4.77 -10.08 6.25
CA VAL A 48 5.74 -8.99 6.46
C VAL A 48 7.11 -9.42 5.94
N ARG A 49 7.51 -8.85 4.81
CA ARG A 49 8.80 -9.08 4.20
C ARG A 49 9.92 -8.30 4.89
N ASP A 50 9.66 -7.04 5.22
CA ASP A 50 10.64 -6.16 5.86
C ASP A 50 9.98 -5.02 6.65
N VAL A 51 10.71 -4.45 7.62
CA VAL A 51 10.28 -3.28 8.39
C VAL A 51 11.46 -2.35 8.55
N HIS A 52 11.34 -1.14 8.01
CA HIS A 52 12.37 -0.11 8.13
C HIS A 52 11.76 1.29 8.14
N GLU A 53 12.28 2.19 8.97
CA GLU A 53 11.91 3.62 8.98
C GLU A 53 10.40 3.90 9.04
N LYS A 54 9.67 3.17 9.91
CA LYS A 54 8.19 3.26 10.03
C LYS A 54 7.43 2.84 8.77
N LYS A 55 8.08 2.04 7.93
CA LYS A 55 7.52 1.41 6.74
C LYS A 55 7.52 -0.10 6.93
N VAL A 56 6.39 -0.73 6.64
CA VAL A 56 6.22 -2.17 6.62
C VAL A 56 6.11 -2.58 5.15
N VAL A 57 6.98 -3.47 4.71
CA VAL A 57 6.97 -4.00 3.34
C VAL A 57 6.32 -5.38 3.37
N LEU A 58 5.29 -5.57 2.57
CA LEU A 58 4.54 -6.82 2.47
C LEU A 58 4.95 -7.63 1.23
N ASP A 59 4.90 -8.95 1.39
CA ASP A 59 5.05 -9.91 0.30
C ASP A 59 3.67 -10.26 -0.29
N LEU A 60 3.49 -10.03 -1.59
CA LEU A 60 2.22 -10.29 -2.28
C LEU A 60 1.84 -11.77 -2.34
N GLN A 61 2.81 -12.68 -2.27
CA GLN A 61 2.54 -14.12 -2.37
C GLN A 61 1.99 -14.69 -1.06
N GLU A 62 2.31 -14.03 0.06
CA GLU A 62 1.84 -14.39 1.41
C GLU A 62 0.56 -13.62 1.82
N LEU A 63 0.07 -12.71 0.96
CA LEU A 63 -1.12 -11.92 1.24
C LEU A 63 -2.41 -12.67 0.84
N PRO A 64 -3.49 -12.53 1.63
CA PRO A 64 -4.80 -13.02 1.24
C PRO A 64 -5.28 -12.34 -0.05
N ALA A 65 -5.96 -13.08 -0.92
CA ALA A 65 -6.43 -12.57 -2.21
C ALA A 65 -7.30 -11.30 -2.08
N GLU A 66 -8.17 -11.24 -1.06
CA GLU A 66 -9.02 -10.07 -0.78
C GLU A 66 -8.21 -8.78 -0.52
N VAL A 67 -7.03 -8.92 0.10
CA VAL A 67 -6.14 -7.79 0.40
C VAL A 67 -5.46 -7.33 -0.88
N CYS A 68 -5.01 -8.27 -1.71
CA CYS A 68 -4.45 -7.97 -3.03
C CYS A 68 -5.48 -7.27 -3.94
N GLU A 69 -6.74 -7.70 -3.92
CA GLU A 69 -7.81 -7.04 -4.66
C GLU A 69 -8.09 -5.62 -4.14
N ALA A 70 -8.15 -5.43 -2.82
CA ALA A 70 -8.34 -4.11 -2.21
C ALA A 70 -7.19 -3.14 -2.53
N LEU A 71 -5.95 -3.63 -2.50
CA LEU A 71 -4.77 -2.83 -2.86
C LEU A 71 -4.76 -2.46 -4.35
N ASN A 72 -5.12 -3.39 -5.25
CA ASN A 72 -5.29 -3.09 -6.67
C ASN A 72 -6.42 -2.09 -6.93
N HIS A 73 -7.54 -2.19 -6.20
CA HIS A 73 -8.67 -1.28 -6.36
C HIS A 73 -8.35 0.14 -5.88
N ALA A 74 -7.62 0.27 -4.77
CA ALA A 74 -7.14 1.56 -4.28
C ALA A 74 -6.26 2.27 -5.33
N HIS A 75 -5.48 1.50 -6.09
CA HIS A 75 -4.66 2.00 -7.19
C HIS A 75 -5.51 2.44 -8.41
N ASP A 76 -6.50 1.65 -8.82
CA ASP A 76 -7.42 2.01 -9.93
C ASP A 76 -8.20 3.30 -9.64
N ALA A 77 -8.58 3.51 -8.38
CA ALA A 77 -9.25 4.74 -7.92
C ALA A 77 -8.40 6.00 -8.12
N GLU A 78 -7.06 5.91 -7.99
CA GLU A 78 -6.13 7.03 -8.22
C GLU A 78 -5.91 7.29 -9.72
N TYR A 79 -5.94 6.26 -10.57
CA TYR A 79 -5.79 6.43 -12.03
C TYR A 79 -6.98 7.12 -12.71
N ARG A 80 -8.17 7.15 -12.07
CA ARG A 80 -9.31 7.90 -12.62
C ARG A 80 -9.16 9.41 -12.47
N ARG A 81 -8.29 9.91 -11.58
CA ARG A 81 -8.11 11.35 -11.34
C ARG A 81 -6.83 11.95 -11.93
N TYR A 82 -5.88 11.12 -12.37
CA TYR A 82 -4.63 11.56 -13.01
C TYR A 82 -4.40 10.95 -14.41
N ARG A 83 -5.46 10.66 -15.15
CA ARG A 83 -5.35 10.61 -16.62
C ARG A 83 -5.26 12.04 -17.15
N THR A 84 -4.14 12.72 -16.88
CA THR A 84 -3.71 13.77 -17.80
C THR A 84 -3.38 13.05 -19.09
N ASP A 85 -4.12 13.37 -20.16
CA ASP A 85 -3.67 13.13 -21.52
C ASP A 85 -2.15 13.35 -21.61
N PRO A 86 -1.38 12.41 -22.17
CA PRO A 86 0.07 12.58 -22.36
C PRO A 86 0.42 13.78 -23.26
N GLU A 87 -0.57 14.51 -23.79
CA GLU A 87 -0.41 15.73 -24.58
C GLU A 87 -0.52 17.04 -23.78
N ALA A 88 -0.86 17.01 -22.49
CA ALA A 88 -0.99 18.23 -21.67
C ALA A 88 0.33 18.70 -21.03
N GLY A 89 1.45 18.45 -21.72
CA GLY A 89 2.80 18.60 -21.17
C GLY A 89 3.79 19.31 -22.08
N THR A 90 3.45 20.48 -22.64
CA THR A 90 4.38 21.61 -22.86
C THR A 90 3.55 22.84 -23.25
N PRO A 91 3.46 23.91 -22.43
CA PRO A 91 3.07 25.20 -22.98
C PRO A 91 4.15 25.61 -23.99
N LYS A 92 3.80 25.59 -25.28
CA LYS A 92 4.64 26.21 -26.30
C LYS A 92 4.70 27.70 -25.95
N ALA A 93 5.90 28.22 -25.71
CA ALA A 93 6.11 29.66 -25.70
C ALA A 93 5.61 30.19 -27.05
N VAL A 94 4.58 31.03 -27.00
CA VAL A 94 4.19 31.84 -28.14
C VAL A 94 5.14 33.04 -28.17
N ASP A 95 5.63 33.32 -29.37
CA ASP A 95 6.63 34.33 -29.74
C ASP A 95 6.29 35.74 -29.21
#